data_AF-A0A1V3WJ88-F1
#
_entry.id   AF-A0A1V3WJ88-F1
#
_cell.length_a   1.000
_cell.length_b   1.000
_cell.length_c   1.000
_cell.angle_alpha   90.00
_cell.angle_beta   90.00
_cell.angle_gamma   90.00
#
_symmetry.space_group_name_H-M   'P 1'
#
loop_
_entity.id
_entity.type
_entity.pdbx_description
1 polymer ?
#
loop_
_entity_poly.entity_id
_entity_poly.type
_entity_poly.pdbx_seq_one_letter_code
_entity_poly.pdbx_strand_id
1 'polypeptide(L)'
;MESAAKHAKGRVSNPVTVKSDELGEFVLDHGAVVIAAVTSCTNTSNPEVMLGAALLAKNAVEKGLAAKPWVKTTMAPGSQVVSDYYDKAGLWPYLEKLGFYLVGYGCTTCIGNSGPLPEEISKAINDNDLSVAAVLSGNRNFEGRINPDVKMNYLASPPLVVAYALAGTMDFDFESQKLGTDKDGNDVYLKDIWPSQKDVSDTIASAINQEMFTKNYADVFKGDERWRNLPTPGGNTFEWDQDSTYVRKPPYFEGMSAEPEPVRNITGARVLALLGDSVTTDHISPPAASNRAPPPRNTSTSTAWSARTTIPLARGAATTR
;
A
#
# COMPACT_ATOMS: atom_id res chain seq x y z
N MET A 1 -16.34 26.96 -6.58
CA MET A 1 -15.18 26.33 -7.26
C MET A 1 -15.70 25.59 -8.47
N GLU A 2 -15.43 26.11 -9.66
CA GLU A 2 -15.74 25.43 -10.92
C GLU A 2 -14.73 24.30 -11.10
N SER A 3 -15.21 23.07 -11.26
CA SER A 3 -14.34 21.94 -11.58
C SER A 3 -13.81 22.10 -13.01
N ALA A 4 -12.53 21.78 -13.22
CA ALA A 4 -11.87 21.86 -14.53
C ALA A 4 -12.45 20.86 -15.57
N ALA A 5 -13.30 19.92 -15.13
CA ALA A 5 -13.97 18.99 -16.03
C ALA A 5 -15.13 19.68 -16.76
N LYS A 6 -15.11 19.62 -18.09
CA LYS A 6 -16.16 20.14 -18.96
C LYS A 6 -17.51 19.58 -18.51
N HIS A 7 -18.47 20.47 -18.18
CA HIS A 7 -19.82 20.19 -17.66
C HIS A 7 -19.97 19.85 -16.17
N ALA A 8 -18.93 19.93 -15.36
CA ALA A 8 -19.07 19.75 -13.92
C ALA A 8 -19.82 20.91 -13.26
N LYS A 9 -20.90 20.62 -12.53
CA LYS A 9 -21.74 21.60 -11.80
C LYS A 9 -21.24 21.86 -10.38
N GLY A 10 -19.92 21.96 -10.20
CA GLY A 10 -19.27 22.04 -8.89
C GLY A 10 -18.91 20.68 -8.28
N ARG A 11 -18.55 20.68 -7.00
CA ARG A 11 -18.12 19.49 -6.25
C ARG A 11 -19.32 18.60 -5.91
N VAL A 12 -19.19 17.30 -6.16
CA VAL A 12 -20.12 16.29 -5.63
C VAL A 12 -19.85 16.13 -4.13
N SER A 13 -20.90 16.23 -3.32
CA SER A 13 -20.83 16.13 -1.86
C SER A 13 -22.02 15.30 -1.36
N ASN A 14 -21.75 14.42 -0.40
CA ASN A 14 -22.70 13.59 0.33
C ASN A 14 -22.14 13.37 1.75
N PRO A 15 -22.22 14.38 2.65
CA PRO A 15 -21.62 14.30 3.96
C PRO A 15 -22.36 13.27 4.84
N VAL A 16 -21.60 12.37 5.45
CA VAL A 16 -22.09 11.29 6.31
C VAL A 16 -21.47 11.41 7.69
N THR A 17 -22.30 11.56 8.72
CA THR A 17 -21.84 11.50 10.11
C THR A 17 -21.56 10.05 10.49
N VAL A 18 -20.34 9.80 10.95
CA VAL A 18 -19.89 8.51 11.47
C VAL A 18 -19.67 8.63 12.97
N LYS A 19 -20.14 7.64 13.72
CA LYS A 19 -19.93 7.51 15.16
C LYS A 19 -19.14 6.25 15.42
N SER A 20 -18.02 6.40 16.11
CA SER A 20 -17.13 5.34 16.54
C SER A 20 -16.92 5.44 18.04
N ASP A 21 -16.97 4.31 18.73
CA ASP A 21 -16.66 4.26 20.16
C ASP A 21 -15.18 4.57 20.42
N GLU A 22 -14.29 4.26 19.47
CA GLU A 22 -12.84 4.49 19.58
C GLU A 22 -12.40 5.83 18.98
N LEU A 23 -12.99 6.23 17.85
CA LEU A 23 -12.55 7.38 17.05
C LEU A 23 -13.42 8.63 17.25
N GLY A 24 -14.52 8.53 18.00
CA GLY A 24 -15.47 9.61 18.25
C GLY A 24 -16.42 9.86 17.08
N GLU A 25 -16.91 11.11 16.99
CA GLU A 25 -17.87 11.53 15.96
C GLU A 25 -17.20 12.45 14.93
N PHE A 26 -17.35 12.14 13.65
CA PHE A 26 -16.78 12.90 12.53
C PHE A 26 -17.66 12.81 11.29
N VAL A 27 -17.36 13.62 10.28
CA VAL A 27 -18.07 13.64 9.00
C VAL A 27 -17.14 13.17 7.88
N LEU A 28 -17.58 12.17 7.12
CA LEU A 28 -16.94 11.76 5.87
C LEU A 28 -17.69 12.32 4.68
N ASP A 29 -16.98 12.60 3.60
CA ASP A 29 -17.54 13.03 2.32
C ASP A 29 -16.65 12.49 1.17
N HIS A 30 -17.08 12.65 -0.07
CA HIS A 30 -16.25 12.40 -1.23
C HIS A 30 -14.91 13.15 -1.11
N GLY A 31 -13.82 12.44 -1.40
CA GLY A 31 -12.45 12.96 -1.30
C GLY A 31 -11.80 12.75 0.07
N ALA A 32 -12.52 12.29 1.09
CA ALA A 32 -11.92 12.01 2.40
C ALA A 32 -10.75 11.02 2.26
N VAL A 33 -9.62 11.35 2.87
CA VAL A 33 -8.46 10.45 2.94
C VAL A 33 -8.71 9.49 4.10
N VAL A 34 -8.87 8.21 3.79
CA VAL A 34 -9.13 7.16 4.79
C VAL A 34 -7.93 6.25 5.02
N ILE A 35 -6.92 6.31 4.13
CA ILE A 35 -5.63 5.63 4.28
C ILE A 35 -4.51 6.61 3.94
N ALA A 36 -3.53 6.73 4.83
CA ALA A 36 -2.29 7.46 4.59
C ALA A 36 -1.10 6.56 4.93
N ALA A 37 -0.44 6.02 3.91
CA ALA A 37 0.58 4.99 4.09
C ALA A 37 1.97 5.42 3.59
N VAL A 38 2.91 5.60 4.53
CA VAL A 38 4.33 5.67 4.18
C VAL A 38 4.81 4.23 4.01
N THR A 39 4.97 3.83 2.76
CA THR A 39 5.24 2.44 2.34
C THR A 39 6.13 2.42 1.09
N SER A 40 6.42 1.22 0.59
CA SER A 40 7.13 0.91 -0.66
C SER A 40 8.63 1.19 -0.67
N CYS A 41 9.37 0.21 -1.20
CA CYS A 41 10.80 0.32 -1.46
C CYS A 41 11.17 1.51 -2.37
N THR A 42 10.23 2.03 -3.18
CA THR A 42 10.45 3.20 -4.05
C THR A 42 10.84 4.44 -3.24
N ASN A 43 10.17 4.71 -2.12
CA ASN A 43 10.43 5.91 -1.33
C ASN A 43 11.12 5.61 0.02
N THR A 44 10.86 4.45 0.63
CA THR A 44 11.46 4.12 1.93
C THR A 44 12.96 3.84 1.86
N SER A 45 13.51 3.70 0.65
CA SER A 45 14.95 3.57 0.42
C SER A 45 15.67 4.92 0.34
N ASN A 46 14.93 6.03 0.25
CA ASN A 46 15.49 7.37 0.15
C ASN A 46 15.38 8.08 1.52
N PRO A 47 16.51 8.28 2.25
CA PRO A 47 16.49 8.91 3.55
C PRO A 47 16.03 10.37 3.54
N GLU A 48 16.19 11.10 2.44
CA GLU A 48 15.82 12.51 2.35
C GLU A 48 14.32 12.71 2.54
N VAL A 49 13.51 11.95 1.80
CA VAL A 49 12.05 12.04 1.90
C VAL A 49 11.52 11.38 3.17
N MET A 50 12.19 10.35 3.68
CA MET A 50 11.80 9.67 4.92
C MET A 50 12.05 10.54 6.14
N LEU A 51 13.23 11.16 6.25
CA LEU A 51 13.52 12.13 7.31
C LEU A 51 12.69 13.40 7.13
N GLY A 52 12.43 13.84 5.88
CA GLY A 52 11.48 14.92 5.60
C GLY A 52 10.08 14.64 6.17
N ALA A 53 9.56 13.41 6.03
CA ALA A 53 8.25 13.05 6.56
C ALA A 53 8.22 13.07 8.09
N ALA A 54 9.27 12.54 8.71
CA ALA A 54 9.38 12.48 10.16
C ALA A 54 9.64 13.86 10.80
N LEU A 55 10.40 14.73 10.14
CA LEU A 55 10.57 16.13 10.56
C LEU A 55 9.28 16.93 10.37
N LEU A 56 8.52 16.70 9.30
CA LEU A 56 7.18 17.28 9.15
C LEU A 56 6.25 16.83 10.28
N ALA A 57 6.27 15.53 10.64
CA ALA A 57 5.50 15.01 11.76
C ALA A 57 5.92 15.66 13.09
N LYS A 58 7.23 15.83 13.32
CA LYS A 58 7.77 16.56 14.49
C LYS A 58 7.21 17.98 14.56
N ASN A 59 7.37 18.75 13.49
CA ASN A 59 6.91 20.14 13.43
C ASN A 59 5.40 20.25 13.65
N ALA A 60 4.60 19.35 13.05
CA ALA A 60 3.16 19.29 13.22
C ALA A 60 2.76 19.03 14.69
N VAL A 61 3.37 18.03 15.33
CA VAL A 61 3.10 17.66 16.72
C VAL A 61 3.54 18.77 17.69
N GLU A 62 4.69 19.40 17.47
CA GLU A 62 5.16 20.52 18.29
C GLU A 62 4.19 21.71 18.22
N LYS A 63 3.59 21.92 17.04
CA LYS A 63 2.49 22.88 16.81
C LYS A 63 1.13 22.40 17.31
N GLY A 64 1.01 21.22 17.90
CA GLY A 64 -0.24 20.71 18.48
C GLY A 64 -1.23 20.12 17.45
N LEU A 65 -0.78 19.87 16.23
CA LEU A 65 -1.60 19.20 15.22
C LEU A 65 -1.65 17.67 15.45
N ALA A 66 -2.73 17.06 14.99
CA ALA A 66 -2.95 15.62 14.97
C ALA A 66 -3.53 15.19 13.61
N ALA A 67 -3.31 13.94 13.23
CA ALA A 67 -3.97 13.35 12.06
C ALA A 67 -5.49 13.29 12.31
N LYS A 68 -6.29 13.35 11.24
CA LYS A 68 -7.74 13.19 11.37
C LYS A 68 -8.07 11.77 11.83
N PRO A 69 -9.06 11.61 12.74
CA PRO A 69 -9.30 10.33 13.41
C PRO A 69 -9.74 9.20 12.46
N TRP A 70 -10.33 9.54 11.31
CA TRP A 70 -10.75 8.55 10.31
C TRP A 70 -9.63 8.08 9.37
N VAL A 71 -8.44 8.69 9.45
CA VAL A 71 -7.32 8.34 8.56
C VAL A 71 -6.55 7.17 9.17
N LYS A 72 -6.58 6.02 8.50
CA LYS A 72 -5.70 4.89 8.84
C LYS A 72 -4.27 5.19 8.40
N THR A 73 -3.43 5.61 9.34
CA THR A 73 -2.01 5.90 9.12
C THR A 73 -1.14 4.65 9.33
N THR A 74 -0.12 4.47 8.48
CA THR A 74 0.82 3.33 8.61
C THR A 74 2.23 3.70 8.16
N MET A 75 3.25 3.22 8.88
CA MET A 75 4.66 3.29 8.48
C MET A 75 5.21 1.89 8.22
N ALA A 76 5.60 1.60 6.98
CA ALA A 76 6.15 0.32 6.57
C ALA A 76 7.49 0.50 5.83
N PRO A 77 8.61 0.60 6.57
CA PRO A 77 9.92 0.79 5.97
C PRO A 77 10.39 -0.43 5.18
N GLY A 78 11.19 -0.18 4.13
CA GLY A 78 11.81 -1.24 3.34
C GLY A 78 12.98 -1.96 4.02
N SER A 79 13.53 -1.41 5.12
CA SER A 79 14.61 -2.02 5.90
C SER A 79 14.62 -1.53 7.34
N GLN A 80 15.29 -2.29 8.22
CA GLN A 80 15.50 -1.92 9.62
C GLN A 80 16.38 -0.66 9.79
N VAL A 81 17.23 -0.35 8.81
CA VAL A 81 18.07 0.87 8.82
C VAL A 81 17.23 2.14 8.92
N VAL A 82 16.02 2.13 8.35
CA VAL A 82 15.09 3.26 8.46
C VAL A 82 14.68 3.52 9.90
N SER A 83 14.35 2.45 10.62
CA SER A 83 13.99 2.55 12.02
C SER A 83 15.16 3.03 12.86
N ASP A 84 16.38 2.53 12.59
CA ASP A 84 17.59 2.92 13.32
C ASP A 84 17.91 4.42 13.21
N TYR A 85 17.76 5.02 12.02
CA TYR A 85 18.00 6.47 11.89
C TYR A 85 16.88 7.31 12.49
N TYR A 86 15.64 6.82 12.53
CA TYR A 86 14.56 7.48 13.25
C TYR A 86 14.75 7.41 14.77
N ASP A 87 15.20 6.27 15.29
CA ASP A 87 15.58 6.10 16.70
C ASP A 87 16.70 7.06 17.08
N LYS A 88 17.79 7.07 16.31
CA LYS A 88 18.94 7.93 16.59
C LYS A 88 18.60 9.42 16.49
N ALA A 89 17.69 9.81 15.59
CA ALA A 89 17.19 11.18 15.47
C ALA A 89 16.08 11.53 16.48
N GLY A 90 15.57 10.56 17.26
CA GLY A 90 14.47 10.76 18.20
C GLY A 90 13.13 11.09 17.54
N LEU A 91 12.87 10.55 16.35
CA LEU A 91 11.73 10.92 15.51
C LEU A 91 10.50 10.01 15.63
N TRP A 92 10.67 8.76 16.07
CA TRP A 92 9.55 7.82 16.25
C TRP A 92 8.40 8.38 17.11
N PRO A 93 8.65 9.01 18.27
CA PRO A 93 7.56 9.52 19.12
C PRO A 93 6.64 10.53 18.41
N TYR A 94 7.14 11.26 17.41
CA TYR A 94 6.34 12.22 16.65
C TYR A 94 5.52 11.55 15.55
N LEU A 95 6.09 10.55 14.87
CA LEU A 95 5.37 9.72 13.91
C LEU A 95 4.21 8.96 14.59
N GLU A 96 4.49 8.34 15.75
CA GLU A 96 3.50 7.58 16.52
C GLU A 96 2.36 8.47 17.05
N LYS A 97 2.65 9.70 17.48
CA LYS A 97 1.61 10.67 17.87
C LYS A 97 0.65 11.05 16.73
N LEU A 98 1.07 10.90 15.46
CA LEU A 98 0.22 11.04 14.28
C LEU A 98 -0.34 9.69 13.78
N GLY A 99 -0.14 8.61 14.54
CA GLY A 99 -0.60 7.25 14.23
C GLY A 99 0.29 6.48 13.25
N PHE A 100 1.41 7.04 12.79
CA PHE A 100 2.34 6.36 11.89
C PHE A 100 3.24 5.36 12.63
N TYR A 101 2.61 4.32 13.19
CA TYR A 101 3.30 3.21 13.82
C TYR A 101 4.01 2.32 12.80
N LEU A 102 5.14 1.73 13.23
CA LEU A 102 5.81 0.68 12.49
C LEU A 102 4.89 -0.55 12.40
N VAL A 103 4.34 -0.83 11.22
CA VAL A 103 3.46 -1.99 11.00
C VAL A 103 4.21 -3.23 10.50
N GLY A 104 5.46 -3.06 10.08
CA GLY A 104 6.33 -4.14 9.64
C GLY A 104 7.26 -3.75 8.50
N TYR A 105 8.25 -4.62 8.26
CA TYR A 105 9.22 -4.46 7.17
C TYR A 105 8.78 -5.29 5.97
N GLY A 106 8.18 -4.67 4.96
CA GLY A 106 7.67 -5.36 3.79
C GLY A 106 6.72 -4.51 2.93
N CYS A 107 6.17 -5.11 1.88
CA CYS A 107 5.37 -4.39 0.88
C CYS A 107 4.08 -3.77 1.44
N THR A 108 3.44 -4.42 2.43
CA THR A 108 2.23 -3.91 3.12
C THR A 108 1.20 -3.27 2.17
N THR A 109 0.78 -2.03 2.41
CA THR A 109 -0.18 -1.27 1.61
C THR A 109 0.23 -1.13 0.14
N CYS A 110 1.53 -1.13 -0.21
CA CYS A 110 1.99 -1.02 -1.59
C CYS A 110 1.53 -2.18 -2.51
N ILE A 111 1.27 -3.35 -1.93
CA ILE A 111 0.76 -4.54 -2.66
C ILE A 111 -0.72 -4.82 -2.37
N GLY A 112 -1.40 -3.93 -1.63
CA GLY A 112 -2.79 -4.11 -1.25
C GLY A 112 -3.01 -4.77 0.12
N ASN A 113 -1.94 -5.10 0.85
CA ASN A 113 -2.04 -5.60 2.22
C ASN A 113 -2.23 -4.44 3.21
N SER A 114 -3.27 -3.62 2.98
CA SER A 114 -3.62 -2.47 3.82
C SER A 114 -4.45 -2.86 5.06
N GLY A 115 -4.99 -4.08 5.08
CA GLY A 115 -5.93 -4.56 6.10
C GLY A 115 -7.29 -3.84 6.04
N PRO A 116 -8.26 -4.25 6.86
CA PRO A 116 -9.59 -3.63 6.86
C PRO A 116 -9.53 -2.20 7.40
N LEU A 117 -10.45 -1.34 6.94
CA LEU A 117 -10.79 -0.10 7.64
C LEU A 117 -11.64 -0.44 8.88
N PRO A 118 -11.72 0.46 9.88
CA PRO A 118 -12.72 0.36 10.94
C PRO A 118 -14.12 0.14 10.34
N GLU A 119 -14.92 -0.73 10.97
CA GLU A 119 -16.18 -1.21 10.41
C GLU A 119 -17.16 -0.07 10.14
N GLU A 120 -17.24 0.90 11.06
CA GLU A 120 -18.08 2.08 10.95
C GLU A 120 -17.69 2.99 9.78
N ILE A 121 -16.39 3.09 9.46
CA ILE A 121 -15.89 3.83 8.30
C ILE A 121 -16.21 3.08 7.02
N SER A 122 -15.91 1.78 6.97
CA SER A 122 -16.20 0.92 5.81
C SER A 122 -17.70 0.91 5.48
N LYS A 123 -18.56 0.79 6.50
CA LYS A 123 -20.01 0.85 6.36
C LYS A 123 -20.48 2.20 5.83
N ALA A 124 -19.98 3.31 6.40
CA ALA A 124 -20.34 4.64 5.95
C ALA A 124 -19.98 4.88 4.48
N ILE A 125 -18.81 4.40 4.03
CA ILE A 125 -18.37 4.48 2.64
C ILE A 125 -19.30 3.68 1.73
N ASN A 126 -19.54 2.41 2.04
CA ASN A 126 -20.27 1.49 1.16
C ASN A 126 -21.77 1.82 1.10
N ASP A 127 -22.42 2.11 2.23
CA ASP A 127 -23.87 2.41 2.28
C ASP A 127 -24.24 3.70 1.53
N ASN A 128 -23.29 4.64 1.42
CA ASN A 128 -23.52 5.97 0.85
C ASN A 128 -22.77 6.18 -0.47
N ASP A 129 -22.18 5.12 -1.02
CA ASP A 129 -21.40 5.11 -2.26
C ASP A 129 -20.30 6.20 -2.32
N LEU A 130 -19.65 6.48 -1.18
CA LEU A 130 -18.65 7.53 -1.11
C LEU A 130 -17.41 7.19 -1.96
N SER A 131 -16.87 8.21 -2.62
CA SER A 131 -15.59 8.12 -3.32
C SER A 131 -14.52 8.66 -2.39
N VAL A 132 -13.94 7.80 -1.58
CA VAL A 132 -12.85 8.14 -0.65
C VAL A 132 -11.48 7.86 -1.27
N ALA A 133 -10.43 8.37 -0.63
CA ALA A 133 -9.07 8.36 -1.12
C ALA A 133 -8.09 7.61 -0.20
N ALA A 134 -7.09 6.98 -0.81
CA ALA A 134 -5.84 6.61 -0.15
C ALA A 134 -4.69 7.44 -0.71
N VAL A 135 -3.80 7.88 0.17
CA VAL A 135 -2.54 8.54 -0.20
C VAL A 135 -1.40 7.66 0.26
N LEU A 136 -0.49 7.30 -0.65
CA LEU A 136 0.61 6.40 -0.32
C LEU A 136 1.90 6.77 -1.04
N SER A 137 3.03 6.48 -0.40
CA SER A 137 4.35 6.63 -1.02
C SER A 137 4.77 5.44 -1.89
N GLY A 138 3.76 4.78 -2.50
CA GLY A 138 3.93 3.65 -3.41
C GLY A 138 4.31 4.05 -4.84
N ASN A 139 4.17 3.10 -5.75
CA ASN A 139 4.46 3.28 -7.19
C ASN A 139 3.31 2.84 -8.12
N ARG A 140 2.22 2.29 -7.58
CA ARG A 140 1.04 1.86 -8.33
C ARG A 140 -0.21 2.24 -7.56
N ASN A 141 -1.24 2.70 -8.27
CA ASN A 141 -2.47 3.25 -7.71
C ASN A 141 -3.73 2.82 -8.49
N PHE A 142 -3.70 1.62 -9.08
CA PHE A 142 -4.87 1.06 -9.75
C PHE A 142 -6.07 0.93 -8.78
N GLU A 143 -7.28 1.08 -9.32
CA GLU A 143 -8.53 0.87 -8.58
C GLU A 143 -8.56 -0.52 -7.94
N GLY A 144 -9.04 -0.62 -6.70
CA GLY A 144 -9.16 -1.89 -5.97
C GLY A 144 -7.83 -2.52 -5.53
N ARG A 145 -6.66 -1.98 -5.94
CA ARG A 145 -5.35 -2.52 -5.55
C ARG A 145 -5.00 -2.24 -4.09
N ILE A 146 -5.32 -1.05 -3.59
CA ILE A 146 -4.83 -0.60 -2.28
C ILE A 146 -5.73 -1.09 -1.15
N ASN A 147 -7.03 -0.89 -1.28
CA ASN A 147 -8.04 -1.33 -0.33
C ASN A 147 -9.39 -1.44 -1.06
N PRO A 148 -10.23 -2.45 -0.75
CA PRO A 148 -11.50 -2.65 -1.44
C PRO A 148 -12.52 -1.51 -1.24
N ASP A 149 -12.42 -0.74 -0.14
CA ASP A 149 -13.33 0.39 0.14
C ASP A 149 -12.89 1.69 -0.56
N VAL A 150 -11.71 1.70 -1.21
CA VAL A 150 -11.10 2.92 -1.74
C VAL A 150 -11.10 2.94 -3.27
N LYS A 151 -11.80 3.92 -3.83
CA LYS A 151 -11.89 4.14 -5.29
C LYS A 151 -10.75 5.01 -5.84
N MET A 152 -10.25 5.95 -5.05
CA MET A 152 -9.22 6.92 -5.49
C MET A 152 -7.89 6.67 -4.78
N ASN A 153 -6.80 6.50 -5.52
CA ASN A 153 -5.49 6.22 -4.95
C ASN A 153 -4.46 7.23 -5.50
N TYR A 154 -3.77 7.94 -4.62
CA TYR A 154 -2.80 8.98 -4.98
C TYR A 154 -1.40 8.59 -4.52
N LEU A 155 -0.46 8.63 -5.47
CA LEU A 155 0.96 8.46 -5.16
C LEU A 155 1.54 9.83 -4.78
N ALA A 156 2.19 9.89 -3.63
CA ALA A 156 2.77 11.12 -3.12
C ALA A 156 4.11 10.85 -2.43
N SER A 157 4.93 11.89 -2.23
CA SER A 157 6.13 11.76 -1.39
C SER A 157 5.74 11.46 0.07
N PRO A 158 6.58 10.75 0.84
CA PRO A 158 6.34 10.51 2.27
C PRO A 158 5.91 11.75 3.09
N PRO A 159 6.50 12.95 2.93
CA PRO A 159 6.03 14.15 3.64
C PRO A 159 4.60 14.55 3.27
N LEU A 160 4.21 14.43 2.00
CA LEU A 160 2.85 14.71 1.56
C LEU A 160 1.85 13.68 2.08
N VAL A 161 2.24 12.41 2.25
CA VAL A 161 1.39 11.40 2.92
C VAL A 161 1.04 11.87 4.33
N VAL A 162 2.02 12.36 5.10
CA VAL A 162 1.79 12.91 6.45
C VAL A 162 0.90 14.17 6.37
N ALA A 163 1.16 15.09 5.43
CA ALA A 163 0.35 16.29 5.26
C ALA A 163 -1.12 15.98 4.96
N TYR A 164 -1.41 15.00 4.10
CA TYR A 164 -2.78 14.57 3.80
C TYR A 164 -3.43 13.81 4.95
N ALA A 165 -2.66 13.17 5.84
CA ALA A 165 -3.20 12.61 7.08
C ALA A 165 -3.66 13.71 8.06
N LEU A 166 -2.96 14.84 8.10
CA LEU A 166 -3.35 16.02 8.89
C LEU A 166 -4.59 16.70 8.29
N ALA A 167 -4.63 16.86 6.96
CA ALA A 167 -5.77 17.45 6.27
C ALA A 167 -7.03 16.55 6.32
N GLY A 168 -6.85 15.24 6.11
CA GLY A 168 -7.89 14.21 6.10
C GLY A 168 -8.77 14.20 4.86
N THR A 169 -8.45 15.00 3.83
CA THR A 169 -9.17 15.03 2.55
C THR A 169 -8.24 15.43 1.42
N MET A 170 -8.51 14.93 0.21
CA MET A 170 -7.86 15.38 -1.02
C MET A 170 -8.37 16.73 -1.49
N ASP A 171 -9.56 17.15 -1.04
CA ASP A 171 -10.11 18.48 -1.32
C ASP A 171 -9.61 19.49 -0.28
N PHE A 172 -8.30 19.72 -0.32
CA PHE A 172 -7.61 20.62 0.59
C PHE A 172 -6.60 21.49 -0.17
N ASP A 173 -6.70 22.81 0.01
CA ASP A 173 -5.75 23.77 -0.54
C ASP A 173 -4.72 24.15 0.53
N PHE A 174 -3.53 23.57 0.43
CA PHE A 174 -2.45 23.81 1.39
C PHE A 174 -1.90 25.25 1.39
N GLU A 175 -2.19 26.05 0.36
CA GLU A 175 -1.76 27.46 0.31
C GLU A 175 -2.71 28.36 1.12
N SER A 176 -4.02 28.12 1.01
CA SER A 176 -5.05 29.01 1.58
C SER A 176 -5.77 28.45 2.82
N GLN A 177 -5.70 27.14 3.07
CA GLN A 177 -6.39 26.50 4.19
C GLN A 177 -5.41 26.08 5.29
N LYS A 178 -5.79 26.38 6.54
CA LYS A 178 -5.05 25.95 7.72
C LYS A 178 -5.28 24.46 8.03
N LEU A 179 -4.23 23.77 8.44
CA LEU A 179 -4.28 22.38 8.93
C LEU A 179 -4.90 22.29 10.32
N GLY A 180 -4.75 23.35 11.11
CA GLY A 180 -5.31 23.47 12.44
C GLY A 180 -4.89 24.76 13.10
N THR A 181 -4.95 24.77 14.42
CA THR A 181 -4.60 25.91 15.26
C THR A 181 -3.62 25.44 16.32
N ASP A 182 -2.55 26.22 16.56
CA ASP A 182 -1.56 25.89 17.57
C ASP A 182 -2.04 26.19 19.00
N LYS A 183 -1.18 25.88 19.98
CA LYS A 183 -1.47 26.07 21.41
C LYS A 183 -1.72 27.53 21.80
N ASP A 184 -1.23 28.47 21.00
CA ASP A 184 -1.36 29.91 21.23
C ASP A 184 -2.53 30.52 20.45
N GLY A 185 -3.29 29.70 19.69
CA GLY A 185 -4.44 30.14 18.91
C GLY A 185 -4.09 30.60 17.49
N ASN A 186 -2.85 30.44 17.03
CA ASN A 186 -2.45 30.83 15.68
C ASN A 186 -2.82 29.77 14.65
N ASP A 187 -3.22 30.20 13.47
CA ASP A 187 -3.47 29.31 12.34
C ASP A 187 -2.16 28.68 11.85
N VAL A 188 -2.17 27.36 11.65
CA VAL A 188 -1.01 26.59 11.17
C VAL A 188 -1.28 26.09 9.76
N TYR A 189 -0.45 26.49 8.81
CA TYR A 189 -0.50 26.08 7.41
C TYR A 189 0.61 25.07 7.11
N LEU A 190 0.54 24.41 5.95
CA LEU A 190 1.57 23.43 5.55
C LEU A 190 2.97 24.06 5.52
N LYS A 191 3.08 25.29 5.01
CA LYS A 191 4.35 26.05 4.94
C LYS A 191 5.00 26.28 6.31
N ASP A 192 4.22 26.28 7.39
CA ASP A 192 4.72 26.55 8.75
C ASP A 192 5.35 25.30 9.38
N ILE A 193 5.04 24.11 8.86
CA ILE A 193 5.52 22.82 9.36
C ILE A 193 6.40 22.07 8.35
N TRP A 194 6.49 22.54 7.11
CA TRP A 194 7.32 21.92 6.08
C TRP A 194 8.80 22.04 6.45
N PRO A 195 9.56 20.93 6.54
CA PRO A 195 10.95 20.99 6.96
C PRO A 195 11.81 21.68 5.91
N SER A 196 12.80 22.47 6.35
CA SER A 196 13.75 23.05 5.42
C SER A 196 14.71 21.98 4.89
N GLN A 197 15.28 22.20 3.70
CA GLN A 197 16.31 21.32 3.16
C GLN A 197 17.52 21.20 4.11
N LYS A 198 17.80 22.28 4.84
CA LYS A 198 18.89 22.30 5.83
C LYS A 198 18.59 21.37 7.00
N ASP A 199 17.39 21.42 7.57
CA ASP A 199 17.03 20.54 8.70
C ASP A 199 17.09 19.06 8.30
N VAL A 200 16.64 18.73 7.09
CA VAL A 200 16.74 17.37 6.53
C VAL A 200 18.21 16.96 6.38
N SER A 201 19.04 17.81 5.78
CA SER A 201 20.47 17.52 5.55
C SER A 201 21.25 17.37 6.86
N ASP A 202 21.02 18.25 7.84
CA ASP A 202 21.65 18.18 9.15
C ASP A 202 21.22 16.91 9.91
N THR A 203 19.95 16.51 9.78
CA THR A 203 19.45 15.27 10.38
C THR A 203 20.05 14.04 9.71
N ILE A 204 20.18 14.01 8.38
CA ILE A 204 20.89 12.95 7.65
C ILE A 204 22.32 12.81 8.18
N ALA A 205 23.06 13.92 8.24
CA ALA A 205 24.46 13.93 8.64
C ALA A 205 24.69 13.47 10.09
N SER A 206 23.74 13.74 10.98
CA SER A 206 23.82 13.33 12.39
C SER A 206 23.29 11.92 12.65
N ALA A 207 22.23 11.49 11.95
CA ALA A 207 21.56 10.24 12.22
C ALA A 207 22.15 9.06 11.43
N ILE A 208 22.55 9.24 10.18
CA ILE A 208 22.92 8.12 9.31
C ILE A 208 24.42 7.88 9.31
N ASN A 209 24.86 6.64 9.57
CA ASN A 209 26.26 6.25 9.50
C ASN A 209 26.45 4.84 8.94
N GLN A 210 27.70 4.50 8.58
CA GLN A 210 28.04 3.22 7.95
C GLN A 210 27.80 2.02 8.88
N GLU A 211 27.97 2.21 10.19
CA GLU A 211 27.83 1.16 11.18
C GLU A 211 26.40 0.61 11.21
N MET A 212 25.38 1.45 11.04
CA MET A 212 23.98 1.02 10.91
C MET A 212 23.80 -0.02 9.80
N PHE A 213 24.34 0.25 8.62
CA PHE A 213 24.21 -0.67 7.49
C PHE A 213 24.98 -1.96 7.76
N THR A 214 26.22 -1.86 8.22
CA THR A 214 27.07 -3.04 8.49
C THR A 214 26.40 -3.96 9.50
N LYS A 215 25.83 -3.41 10.57
CA LYS A 215 25.13 -4.18 11.61
C LYS A 215 23.88 -4.87 11.08
N ASN A 216 23.00 -4.15 10.37
CA ASN A 216 21.73 -4.70 9.89
C ASN A 216 21.92 -5.80 8.84
N TYR A 217 22.91 -5.64 7.95
CA TYR A 217 23.13 -6.61 6.88
C TYR A 217 23.94 -7.84 7.31
N ALA A 218 24.66 -7.78 8.45
CA ALA A 218 25.40 -8.93 8.97
C ALA A 218 24.49 -10.13 9.32
N ASP A 219 23.30 -9.86 9.82
CA ASP A 219 22.37 -10.88 10.35
C ASP A 219 21.09 -11.03 9.49
N VAL A 220 21.04 -10.48 8.27
CA VAL A 220 19.81 -10.45 7.45
C VAL A 220 19.22 -11.84 7.16
N PHE A 221 20.07 -12.88 7.07
CA PHE A 221 19.64 -14.26 6.83
C PHE A 221 19.41 -15.09 8.09
N LYS A 222 19.79 -14.56 9.26
CA LYS A 222 19.66 -15.26 10.53
C LYS A 222 18.19 -15.51 10.89
N GLY A 223 17.34 -14.53 10.58
CA GLY A 223 15.92 -14.55 10.95
C GLY A 223 15.70 -14.52 12.47
N ASP A 224 14.43 -14.47 12.86
CA ASP A 224 14.04 -14.52 14.28
C ASP A 224 14.06 -15.97 14.80
N GLU A 225 13.67 -16.15 16.06
CA GLU A 225 13.55 -17.49 16.66
C GLU A 225 12.52 -18.37 15.92
N ARG A 226 11.42 -17.79 15.44
CA ARG A 226 10.38 -18.52 14.71
C ARG A 226 10.92 -19.07 13.41
N TRP A 227 11.62 -18.26 12.63
CA TRP A 227 12.26 -18.65 11.37
C TRP A 227 13.26 -19.80 11.58
N ARG A 228 14.15 -19.66 12.57
CA ARG A 228 15.19 -20.67 12.84
C ARG A 228 14.64 -22.00 13.38
N ASN A 229 13.46 -21.97 14.01
CA ASN A 229 12.80 -23.15 14.55
C ASN A 229 11.83 -23.82 13.56
N LEU A 230 11.72 -23.34 12.32
CA LEU A 230 10.93 -24.03 11.31
C LEU A 230 11.58 -25.37 10.96
N PRO A 231 10.85 -26.50 11.03
CA PRO A 231 11.38 -27.79 10.65
C PRO A 231 11.72 -27.77 9.16
N THR A 232 12.98 -28.08 8.83
CA THR A 232 13.46 -28.17 7.46
C THR A 232 13.64 -29.65 7.08
N PRO A 233 12.81 -30.21 6.20
CA PRO A 233 13.00 -31.58 5.73
C PRO A 233 14.32 -31.70 4.96
N GLY A 234 14.99 -32.83 5.12
CA GLY A 234 16.21 -33.14 4.37
C GLY A 234 15.91 -33.60 2.94
N GLY A 235 16.90 -33.49 2.06
CA GLY A 235 16.85 -34.03 0.69
C GLY A 235 16.81 -32.98 -0.42
N ASN A 236 16.91 -33.45 -1.66
CA ASN A 236 16.97 -32.58 -2.85
C ASN A 236 15.62 -32.41 -3.56
N THR A 237 14.60 -33.14 -3.12
CA THR A 237 13.27 -33.16 -3.74
C THR A 237 12.22 -32.76 -2.71
N PHE A 238 11.30 -31.88 -3.10
CA PHE A 238 10.21 -31.44 -2.23
C PHE A 238 9.20 -32.57 -2.00
N GLU A 239 8.90 -32.88 -0.74
CA GLU A 239 7.86 -33.84 -0.36
C GLU A 239 6.49 -33.16 -0.43
N TRP A 240 5.69 -33.56 -1.42
CA TRP A 240 4.36 -32.97 -1.63
C TRP A 240 3.34 -33.55 -0.65
N ASP A 241 2.82 -32.70 0.22
CA ASP A 241 1.64 -32.99 1.04
C ASP A 241 0.36 -32.85 0.19
N GLN A 242 -0.45 -33.92 0.13
CA GLN A 242 -1.70 -33.95 -0.64
C GLN A 242 -2.82 -33.11 -0.02
N ASP A 243 -2.79 -32.92 1.30
CA ASP A 243 -3.78 -32.16 2.04
C ASP A 243 -3.43 -30.67 2.09
N SER A 244 -2.22 -30.29 1.65
CA SER A 244 -1.79 -28.90 1.61
C SER A 244 -2.65 -28.05 0.68
N THR A 245 -3.23 -26.99 1.24
CA THR A 245 -3.93 -25.95 0.48
C THR A 245 -3.00 -24.81 0.04
N TYR A 246 -1.75 -24.79 0.50
CA TYR A 246 -0.78 -23.71 0.25
C TYR A 246 0.25 -24.06 -0.84
N VAL A 247 0.84 -25.25 -0.78
CA VAL A 247 1.88 -25.69 -1.72
C VAL A 247 1.42 -27.01 -2.34
N ARG A 248 1.00 -26.96 -3.60
CA ARG A 248 0.48 -28.13 -4.33
C ARG A 248 1.32 -28.40 -5.56
N LYS A 249 1.50 -29.68 -5.88
CA LYS A 249 2.22 -30.11 -7.09
C LYS A 249 1.44 -29.61 -8.32
N PRO A 250 2.01 -28.74 -9.15
CA PRO A 250 1.30 -28.26 -10.32
C PRO A 250 1.27 -29.33 -11.42
N PRO A 251 0.19 -29.42 -12.21
CA PRO A 251 0.02 -30.46 -13.22
C PRO A 251 0.77 -30.18 -14.54
N TYR A 252 1.61 -29.14 -14.59
CA TYR A 252 2.20 -28.63 -15.85
C TYR A 252 3.00 -29.68 -16.64
N PHE A 253 3.60 -30.64 -15.94
CA PHE A 253 4.45 -31.67 -16.53
C PHE A 253 3.77 -33.04 -16.64
N GLU A 254 2.50 -33.15 -16.23
CA GLU A 254 1.76 -34.42 -16.31
C GLU A 254 1.52 -34.81 -17.76
N GLY A 255 2.03 -35.98 -18.16
CA GLY A 255 1.94 -36.46 -19.53
C GLY A 255 2.83 -35.71 -20.52
N MET A 256 3.80 -34.91 -20.05
CA MET A 256 4.80 -34.28 -20.91
C MET A 256 5.81 -35.35 -21.37
N SER A 257 5.85 -35.60 -22.67
CA SER A 257 6.85 -36.47 -23.30
C SER A 257 8.22 -35.79 -23.35
N ALA A 258 9.29 -36.59 -23.38
CA ALA A 258 10.65 -36.07 -23.56
C ALA A 258 10.83 -35.37 -24.92
N GLU A 259 10.19 -35.92 -25.96
CA GLU A 259 10.14 -35.33 -27.29
C GLU A 259 8.84 -34.52 -27.44
N PRO A 260 8.90 -33.22 -27.84
CA PRO A 260 7.72 -32.40 -28.01
C PRO A 260 6.93 -32.84 -29.25
N GLU A 261 5.62 -32.97 -29.10
CA GLU A 261 4.71 -33.15 -30.23
C GLU A 261 4.75 -31.93 -31.17
N PRO A 262 4.59 -32.13 -32.49
CA PRO A 262 4.45 -31.02 -33.43
C PRO A 262 3.29 -30.10 -33.06
N VAL A 263 3.49 -28.78 -33.18
CA VAL A 263 2.43 -27.78 -32.95
C VAL A 263 1.30 -28.00 -33.96
N ARG A 264 0.05 -27.99 -33.48
CA ARG A 264 -1.15 -28.20 -34.30
C ARG A 264 -2.08 -26.99 -34.23
N ASN A 265 -2.88 -26.79 -35.26
CA ASN A 265 -3.92 -25.77 -35.26
C ASN A 265 -4.98 -26.06 -34.19
N ILE A 266 -5.38 -25.03 -33.44
CA ILE A 266 -6.53 -25.09 -32.55
C ILE A 266 -7.78 -24.73 -33.37
N THR A 267 -8.75 -25.65 -33.47
CA THR A 267 -10.00 -25.44 -34.23
C THR A 267 -11.21 -25.55 -33.30
N GLY A 268 -12.26 -24.77 -33.56
CA GLY A 268 -13.49 -24.78 -32.75
C GLY A 268 -13.37 -24.16 -31.35
N ALA A 269 -12.31 -23.42 -31.06
CA ALA A 269 -12.15 -22.73 -29.79
C ALA A 269 -13.24 -21.66 -29.60
N ARG A 270 -13.71 -21.51 -28.35
CA ARG A 270 -14.63 -20.43 -27.95
C ARG A 270 -13.87 -19.30 -27.30
N VAL A 271 -14.35 -18.07 -27.50
CA VAL A 271 -13.82 -16.89 -26.80
C VAL A 271 -14.23 -16.99 -25.33
N LEU A 272 -13.25 -17.14 -24.43
CA LEU A 272 -13.49 -17.20 -22.98
C LEU A 272 -13.78 -15.79 -22.41
N ALA A 273 -13.04 -14.79 -22.87
CA ALA A 273 -13.21 -13.39 -22.51
C ALA A 273 -12.85 -12.51 -23.70
N LEU A 274 -13.69 -11.50 -23.98
CA LEU A 274 -13.38 -10.40 -24.88
C LEU A 274 -13.12 -9.18 -24.00
N LEU A 275 -11.86 -8.74 -23.94
CA LEU A 275 -11.41 -7.69 -23.05
C LEU A 275 -11.07 -6.43 -23.85
N GLY A 276 -11.22 -5.27 -23.21
CA GLY A 276 -10.75 -4.00 -23.76
C GLY A 276 -9.26 -3.75 -23.45
N ASP A 277 -8.88 -2.47 -23.49
CA ASP A 277 -7.51 -2.05 -23.20
C ASP A 277 -7.22 -2.02 -21.68
N SER A 278 -5.94 -1.88 -21.33
CA SER A 278 -5.46 -1.67 -19.95
C SER A 278 -5.78 -2.78 -18.95
N VAL A 279 -5.97 -4.01 -19.45
CA VAL A 279 -6.03 -5.21 -18.59
C VAL A 279 -4.65 -5.44 -17.96
N THR A 280 -4.53 -5.11 -16.68
CA THR A 280 -3.32 -5.37 -15.89
C THR A 280 -3.27 -6.82 -15.39
N THR A 281 -2.09 -7.28 -14.98
CA THR A 281 -1.91 -8.58 -14.32
C THR A 281 -2.75 -8.73 -13.06
N ASP A 282 -3.07 -7.63 -12.36
CA ASP A 282 -3.92 -7.65 -11.17
C ASP A 282 -5.39 -7.96 -11.51
N HIS A 283 -5.85 -7.66 -12.74
CA HIS A 283 -7.17 -8.09 -13.21
C HIS A 283 -7.20 -9.58 -13.56
N ILE A 284 -6.08 -10.10 -14.10
CA ILE A 284 -5.96 -11.51 -14.53
C ILE A 284 -5.77 -12.43 -13.32
N SER A 285 -4.98 -11.98 -12.34
CA SER A 285 -4.62 -12.73 -11.13
C SER A 285 -4.44 -11.76 -9.96
N PRO A 286 -5.51 -11.42 -9.23
CA PRO A 286 -5.46 -10.44 -8.16
C PRO A 286 -4.56 -10.89 -6.99
N PRO A 287 -3.73 -9.99 -6.41
CA PRO A 287 -2.79 -10.33 -5.34
C PRO A 287 -3.43 -10.42 -3.95
N ALA A 288 -4.60 -9.82 -3.76
CA ALA A 288 -5.34 -9.78 -2.49
C ALA A 288 -6.76 -10.34 -2.68
N ALA A 289 -7.35 -10.83 -1.58
CA ALA A 289 -8.71 -11.37 -1.59
C ALA A 289 -9.72 -10.28 -1.98
N SER A 290 -10.61 -10.60 -2.92
CA SER A 290 -11.75 -9.74 -3.24
C SER A 290 -12.91 -10.00 -2.29
N ASN A 291 -13.68 -8.97 -1.94
CA ASN A 291 -14.96 -9.11 -1.20
C ASN A 291 -16.04 -9.87 -1.98
N ARG A 292 -15.81 -10.20 -3.26
CA ARG A 292 -16.71 -11.06 -4.03
C ARG A 292 -16.47 -12.51 -3.65
N ALA A 293 -17.54 -13.20 -3.28
CA ALA A 293 -17.51 -14.63 -3.03
C ALA A 293 -16.82 -15.34 -4.21
N PRO A 294 -15.82 -16.20 -3.95
CA PRO A 294 -15.27 -17.03 -5.01
C PRO A 294 -16.42 -17.86 -5.61
N PRO A 295 -16.38 -18.18 -6.91
CA PRO A 295 -17.34 -19.14 -7.47
C PRO A 295 -17.34 -20.41 -6.61
N PRO A 296 -18.51 -21.03 -6.39
CA PRO A 296 -18.62 -22.18 -5.49
C PRO A 296 -17.56 -23.22 -5.85
N ARG A 297 -16.66 -23.50 -4.89
CA ARG A 297 -15.77 -24.64 -4.96
C ARG A 297 -16.64 -25.88 -4.86
N ASN A 298 -17.05 -26.44 -6.00
CA ASN A 298 -17.69 -27.74 -6.05
C ASN A 298 -16.64 -28.80 -5.65
N THR A 299 -16.53 -29.05 -4.35
CA THR A 299 -15.76 -30.16 -3.79
C THR A 299 -16.53 -31.46 -4.02
N SER A 300 -16.26 -32.13 -5.13
CA SER A 300 -16.45 -33.59 -5.26
C SER A 300 -15.66 -34.24 -6.39
N THR A 301 -14.98 -33.48 -7.26
CA THR A 301 -14.07 -34.07 -8.24
C THR A 301 -12.81 -33.23 -8.36
N SER A 302 -11.66 -33.86 -8.11
CA SER A 302 -10.34 -33.37 -8.46
C SER A 302 -10.32 -32.91 -9.92
N THR A 303 -10.34 -31.59 -10.14
CA THR A 303 -9.79 -30.99 -11.35
C THR A 303 -9.14 -29.71 -10.92
N ALA A 304 -7.80 -29.76 -10.81
CA ALA A 304 -7.01 -28.58 -11.06
C ALA A 304 -7.52 -27.96 -12.36
N TRP A 305 -7.62 -26.63 -12.43
CA TRP A 305 -7.74 -25.94 -13.69
C TRP A 305 -6.48 -26.26 -14.51
N SER A 306 -6.50 -27.37 -15.25
CA SER A 306 -5.58 -27.68 -16.31
C SER A 306 -6.09 -26.92 -17.54
N ALA A 307 -5.77 -25.63 -17.59
CA ALA A 307 -5.70 -24.97 -18.88
C ALA A 307 -4.46 -25.56 -19.56
N ARG A 308 -4.65 -26.58 -20.41
CA ARG A 308 -3.66 -26.97 -21.42
C ARG A 308 -3.59 -25.84 -22.45
N THR A 309 -2.92 -24.76 -22.07
CA THR A 309 -2.54 -23.70 -23.00
C THR A 309 -1.04 -23.81 -23.16
N THR A 310 -0.62 -24.50 -24.22
CA THR A 310 0.73 -24.36 -24.74
C THR A 310 0.82 -22.93 -25.28
N ILE A 311 1.35 -22.00 -24.47
CA ILE A 311 1.72 -20.66 -24.96
C ILE A 311 3.05 -20.83 -25.68
N PRO A 312 3.13 -20.64 -27.02
CA PRO A 312 4.43 -20.58 -27.67
C PRO A 312 5.16 -19.35 -27.15
N LEU A 313 6.39 -19.52 -26.66
CA LEU A 313 7.32 -18.43 -26.38
C LEU A 313 7.53 -17.61 -27.65
N ALA A 314 6.84 -16.48 -27.76
CA ALA A 314 7.14 -15.48 -28.77
C ALA A 314 8.50 -14.86 -28.41
N ARG A 315 9.50 -15.07 -29.26
CA ARG A 315 10.79 -14.38 -29.19
C ARG A 315 10.54 -12.88 -29.26
N GLY A 316 10.80 -12.18 -28.16
CA GLY A 316 10.83 -10.73 -28.12
C GLY A 316 11.95 -10.22 -29.03
N ALA A 317 11.57 -9.50 -30.09
CA ALA A 317 12.50 -8.68 -30.84
C ALA A 317 12.96 -7.54 -29.93
N ALA A 318 14.25 -7.54 -29.61
CA ALA A 318 14.93 -6.37 -29.10
C ALA A 318 14.86 -5.27 -30.19
N THR A 319 14.21 -4.15 -29.89
CA THR A 319 14.50 -2.88 -30.54
C THR A 319 14.43 -1.76 -29.51
N THR A 320 15.61 -1.18 -29.30
CA THR A 320 15.96 0.07 -28.64
C THR A 320 15.05 1.26 -28.99
N ARG A 321 14.69 2.04 -27.97
CA ARG A 321 14.91 3.50 -27.91
C ARG A 321 15.17 3.90 -26.47
#